data_AF-A0A970P6U9-F1
#
_entry.id   AF-A0A970P6U9-F1
#
_cell.length_a   1.000
_cell.length_b   1.000
_cell.length_c   1.000
_cell.angle_alpha   90.00
_cell.angle_beta   90.00
_cell.angle_gamma   90.00
#
_symmetry.space_group_name_H-M   'P 1'
#
loop_
_entity.id
_entity.type
_entity.pdbx_description
1 polymer ?
#
loop_
_entity_poly.entity_id
_entity_poly.type
_entity_poly.pdbx_seq_one_letter_code
_entity_poly.pdbx_strand_id
1 'polypeptide(L)'
;LPPKRFVLVSLRELNSEEEGVVLQSIGSLVISQTVLPLELDIIKFGNNVPSDILNARVKRIKINGEEMATEDERESFAPAFFMDLSDQDKLKSPSYVEEKGGVRIKETDQIKINYGLGRKVEYEVRTSDYDRSAGQAYELFQPLRLNTMSELEDRFRLETKGGAAGRSGLANELRKKTTTVKVKLGSEKFVIAGINNLSRFETGAFTSGTNADADNALKNILRKNPEMKGKLQIVKEYQLAD
;
A
#
# COMPACT_ATOMS: atom_id res chain seq x y z
N LEU A 1 20.98 29.48 -14.00
CA LEU A 1 22.05 29.17 -13.01
C LEU A 1 23.10 30.27 -13.05
N PRO A 2 23.70 30.68 -11.92
CA PRO A 2 24.81 31.64 -11.90
C PRO A 2 25.98 31.17 -12.78
N PRO A 3 26.78 32.09 -13.35
CA PRO A 3 27.93 31.73 -14.19
C PRO A 3 28.93 30.87 -13.40
N LYS A 4 29.49 29.83 -14.04
CA LYS A 4 30.40 28.81 -13.48
C LYS A 4 29.78 27.73 -12.57
N ARG A 5 28.49 27.40 -12.68
CA ARG A 5 27.95 26.12 -12.18
C ARG A 5 27.76 25.13 -13.32
N PHE A 6 28.37 23.96 -13.19
CA PHE A 6 28.13 22.80 -14.06
C PHE A 6 27.19 21.85 -13.33
N VAL A 7 26.14 21.38 -14.01
CA VAL A 7 25.33 20.26 -13.52
C VAL A 7 26.16 19.00 -13.79
N LEU A 8 26.56 18.28 -12.75
CA LEU A 8 27.44 17.09 -12.86
C LEU A 8 26.70 15.85 -13.39
N VAL A 9 25.40 15.95 -13.65
CA VAL A 9 24.56 14.86 -14.13
C VAL A 9 23.73 15.38 -15.31
N SER A 10 23.89 14.75 -16.46
CA SER A 10 23.00 14.93 -17.61
C SER A 10 21.94 13.83 -17.59
N LEU A 11 20.66 14.20 -17.55
CA LEU A 11 19.57 13.25 -17.80
C LEU A 11 19.38 13.12 -19.30
N ARG A 12 19.15 11.90 -19.78
CA ARG A 12 18.79 11.66 -21.18
C ARG A 12 17.38 12.20 -21.42
N GLU A 13 17.24 13.10 -22.38
CA GLU A 13 15.93 13.53 -22.87
C GLU A 13 15.29 12.36 -23.65
N LEU A 14 14.02 12.08 -23.33
CA LEU A 14 13.22 11.08 -24.02
C LEU A 14 12.41 11.79 -25.10
N ASN A 15 12.50 11.33 -26.35
CA ASN A 15 11.72 11.88 -27.45
C ASN A 15 10.25 11.52 -27.23
N SER A 16 9.40 12.53 -27.05
CA SER A 16 7.96 12.36 -26.79
C SER A 16 7.14 11.93 -28.01
N GLU A 17 7.80 11.73 -29.16
CA GLU A 17 7.16 11.36 -30.44
C GLU A 17 6.91 9.85 -30.57
N GLU A 18 7.52 9.02 -29.71
CA GLU A 18 7.21 7.59 -29.66
C GLU A 18 5.88 7.39 -28.91
N GLU A 19 4.85 6.90 -29.60
CA GLU A 19 3.60 6.45 -28.98
C GLU A 19 3.90 5.25 -28.06
N GLY A 20 4.12 5.52 -26.76
CA GLY A 20 4.43 4.48 -25.80
C GLY A 20 4.59 4.98 -24.37
N VAL A 21 4.40 4.08 -23.41
CA VAL A 21 4.68 4.33 -22.00
C VAL A 21 6.12 3.94 -21.73
N VAL A 22 6.98 4.91 -21.43
CA VAL A 22 8.36 4.64 -21.02
C VAL A 22 8.38 4.25 -19.56
N LEU A 23 8.78 3.01 -19.27
CA LEU A 23 8.92 2.50 -17.92
C LEU A 23 10.38 2.58 -17.46
N GLN A 24 10.57 3.00 -16.21
CA GLN A 24 11.89 2.92 -15.57
C GLN A 24 12.20 1.46 -15.21
N SER A 25 13.47 1.08 -15.24
CA SER A 25 13.94 -0.27 -14.92
C SER A 25 13.71 -0.70 -13.47
N ILE A 26 13.24 0.21 -12.61
CA ILE A 26 12.95 -0.01 -11.18
C ILE A 26 11.48 0.24 -10.83
N GLY A 27 10.59 0.30 -11.81
CA GLY A 27 9.16 0.54 -11.59
C GLY A 27 8.31 -0.71 -11.85
N SER A 28 7.23 -0.87 -11.08
CA SER A 28 6.14 -1.77 -11.45
C SER A 28 5.09 -1.08 -12.31
N LEU A 29 4.54 -1.83 -13.28
CA LEU A 29 3.39 -1.40 -14.06
C LEU A 29 2.11 -1.84 -13.34
N VAL A 30 1.30 -0.84 -12.97
CA VAL A 30 -0.03 -1.03 -12.38
C VAL A 30 -1.05 -0.39 -13.32
N ILE A 31 -2.09 -1.14 -13.66
CA ILE A 31 -3.26 -0.62 -14.38
C ILE A 31 -4.38 -0.52 -13.36
N SER A 32 -4.72 0.71 -12.95
CA SER A 32 -5.77 0.99 -11.97
C SER A 32 -6.96 1.68 -12.64
N GLN A 33 -8.16 1.22 -12.35
CA GLN A 33 -9.41 1.89 -12.67
C GLN A 33 -10.12 2.29 -11.38
N THR A 34 -10.33 3.59 -11.20
CA THR A 34 -10.92 4.16 -9.98
C THR A 34 -12.42 4.45 -10.10
N VAL A 35 -12.97 4.33 -11.30
CA VAL A 35 -14.38 4.68 -11.57
C VAL A 35 -15.32 3.52 -11.25
N LEU A 36 -14.90 2.30 -11.55
CA LEU A 36 -15.77 1.12 -11.50
C LEU A 36 -14.96 -0.12 -11.08
N PRO A 37 -15.45 -0.90 -10.11
CA PRO A 37 -14.81 -2.15 -9.73
C PRO A 37 -14.85 -3.17 -10.88
N LEU A 38 -13.79 -3.95 -10.98
CA LEU A 38 -13.63 -5.06 -11.91
C LEU A 38 -14.16 -6.36 -11.28
N GLU A 39 -14.62 -7.28 -12.12
CA GLU A 39 -15.15 -8.61 -11.74
C GLU A 39 -16.39 -8.58 -10.83
N LEU A 40 -16.98 -7.39 -10.63
CA LEU A 40 -18.23 -7.19 -9.90
C LEU A 40 -19.40 -6.97 -10.86
N ASP A 41 -20.55 -7.57 -10.57
CA ASP A 41 -21.79 -7.34 -11.33
C ASP A 41 -22.42 -6.01 -10.89
N ILE A 42 -22.48 -5.06 -11.82
CA ILE A 42 -22.90 -3.69 -11.59
C ILE A 42 -24.36 -3.55 -12.00
N ILE A 43 -25.18 -3.19 -11.02
CA ILE A 43 -26.63 -3.01 -11.21
C ILE A 43 -26.96 -1.52 -11.32
N LYS A 44 -26.16 -0.67 -10.66
CA LYS A 44 -26.34 0.77 -10.56
C LYS A 44 -25.01 1.47 -10.78
N PHE A 45 -25.02 2.70 -11.28
CA PHE A 45 -23.86 3.58 -11.30
C PHE A 45 -24.30 4.97 -10.82
N GLY A 46 -23.93 5.29 -9.58
CA GLY A 46 -24.42 6.49 -8.90
C GLY A 46 -25.93 6.38 -8.67
N ASN A 47 -26.73 7.07 -9.50
CA ASN A 47 -28.20 7.03 -9.46
C ASN A 47 -28.86 6.40 -10.70
N ASN A 48 -28.08 5.97 -11.69
CA ASN A 48 -28.61 5.43 -12.95
C ASN A 48 -28.32 3.93 -13.09
N VAL A 49 -29.07 3.24 -13.94
CA VAL A 49 -28.78 1.84 -14.33
C VAL A 49 -27.95 1.87 -15.62
N PRO A 50 -26.74 1.31 -15.64
CA PRO A 50 -25.92 1.25 -16.85
C PRO A 50 -26.55 0.32 -17.90
N SER A 51 -26.55 0.74 -19.17
CA SER A 51 -27.14 -0.02 -20.28
C SER A 51 -26.12 -0.84 -21.09
N ASP A 52 -24.83 -0.51 -20.98
CA ASP A 52 -23.77 -1.04 -21.85
C ASP A 52 -22.91 -2.09 -21.13
N ILE A 53 -22.24 -1.67 -20.05
CA ILE A 53 -21.30 -2.52 -19.31
C ILE A 53 -21.87 -2.86 -17.93
N LEU A 54 -22.10 -4.16 -17.70
CA LEU A 54 -22.56 -4.71 -16.41
C LEU A 54 -21.44 -5.40 -15.63
N ASN A 55 -20.36 -5.81 -16.30
CA ASN A 55 -19.21 -6.47 -15.68
C ASN A 55 -17.99 -6.22 -16.56
N ALA A 56 -16.89 -5.77 -15.96
CA ALA A 56 -15.62 -5.55 -16.64
C ALA A 56 -14.54 -6.42 -15.99
N ARG A 57 -13.69 -7.06 -16.80
CA ARG A 57 -12.57 -7.86 -16.30
C ARG A 57 -11.35 -7.77 -17.20
N VAL A 58 -10.18 -7.74 -16.60
CA VAL A 58 -8.92 -7.88 -17.33
C VAL A 58 -8.66 -9.37 -17.53
N LYS A 59 -8.64 -9.84 -18.79
CA LYS A 59 -8.44 -11.26 -19.10
C LYS A 59 -6.96 -11.68 -19.09
N ARG A 60 -6.10 -10.83 -19.65
CA ARG A 60 -4.66 -11.10 -19.83
C ARG A 60 -3.94 -9.80 -20.14
N ILE A 61 -2.69 -9.70 -19.73
CA ILE A 61 -1.77 -8.64 -20.11
C ILE A 61 -0.65 -9.25 -20.93
N LYS A 62 -0.31 -8.60 -22.05
CA LYS A 62 0.81 -9.04 -22.89
C LYS A 62 1.83 -7.93 -23.09
N ILE A 63 3.10 -8.26 -22.92
CA ILE A 63 4.22 -7.38 -23.25
C ILE A 63 5.02 -8.07 -24.34
N ASN A 64 5.22 -7.41 -25.49
CA ASN A 64 5.90 -7.99 -26.66
C ASN A 64 5.35 -9.37 -27.09
N GLY A 65 4.05 -9.60 -26.88
CA GLY A 65 3.37 -10.85 -27.23
C GLY A 65 3.41 -11.95 -26.16
N GLU A 66 4.27 -11.82 -25.14
CA GLU A 66 4.37 -12.72 -24.00
C GLU A 66 3.33 -12.36 -22.92
N GLU A 67 2.68 -13.38 -22.35
CA GLU A 67 1.68 -13.20 -21.31
C GLU A 67 2.34 -13.04 -19.95
N MET A 68 2.03 -11.94 -19.27
CA MET A 68 2.67 -11.58 -18.01
C MET A 68 1.88 -12.09 -16.81
N ALA A 69 2.59 -12.55 -15.78
CA ALA A 69 1.98 -12.86 -14.49
C ALA A 69 1.48 -11.56 -13.81
N THR A 70 0.22 -11.59 -13.33
CA THR A 70 -0.44 -10.44 -12.70
C THR A 70 -0.92 -10.75 -11.29
N GLU A 71 -1.09 -9.70 -10.50
CA GLU A 71 -1.77 -9.67 -9.21
C GLU A 71 -2.91 -8.67 -9.25
N ASP A 72 -3.94 -8.92 -8.45
CA ASP A 72 -5.07 -8.00 -8.34
C ASP A 72 -4.65 -6.75 -7.57
N GLU A 73 -4.84 -5.58 -8.20
CA GLU A 73 -4.73 -4.30 -7.51
C GLU A 73 -6.11 -3.94 -6.95
N ARG A 74 -6.17 -3.65 -5.65
CA ARG A 74 -7.41 -3.27 -4.96
C ARG A 74 -7.51 -1.77 -4.82
N GLU A 75 -8.74 -1.28 -4.94
CA GLU A 75 -9.09 0.13 -4.80
C GLU A 75 -10.34 0.25 -3.93
N SER A 76 -10.46 1.42 -3.29
CA SER A 76 -11.58 1.75 -2.41
C SER A 76 -12.83 2.16 -3.20
N PHE A 77 -13.87 1.33 -3.16
CA PHE A 77 -15.16 1.59 -3.79
C PHE A 77 -16.30 1.63 -2.77
N ALA A 78 -17.29 2.48 -3.00
CA ALA A 78 -18.50 2.53 -2.19
C ALA A 78 -19.57 1.56 -2.77
N PRO A 79 -19.92 0.46 -2.09
CA PRO A 79 -20.81 -0.56 -2.65
C PRO A 79 -22.20 -0.01 -3.05
N ALA A 80 -22.71 0.96 -2.30
CA ALA A 80 -24.01 1.58 -2.52
C ALA A 80 -24.13 2.35 -3.86
N PHE A 81 -23.02 2.66 -4.53
CA PHE A 81 -23.05 3.27 -5.86
C PHE A 81 -23.12 2.25 -7.00
N PHE A 82 -22.77 0.99 -6.74
CA PHE A 82 -22.64 -0.06 -7.75
C PHE A 82 -23.69 -1.17 -7.62
N MET A 83 -24.14 -1.41 -6.39
CA MET A 83 -25.15 -2.40 -6.05
C MET A 83 -26.49 -1.76 -5.72
N ASP A 84 -27.56 -2.51 -6.00
CA ASP A 84 -28.89 -2.16 -5.50
C ASP A 84 -29.05 -2.67 -4.05
N LEU A 85 -29.02 -1.73 -3.11
CA LEU A 85 -29.14 -1.97 -1.67
C LEU A 85 -30.40 -1.29 -1.15
N SER A 86 -31.12 -1.97 -0.26
CA SER A 86 -32.22 -1.34 0.48
C SER A 86 -31.69 -0.23 1.40
N ASP A 87 -32.53 0.72 1.79
CA ASP A 87 -32.06 1.83 2.64
C ASP A 87 -31.53 1.36 4.00
N GLN A 88 -32.10 0.28 4.55
CA GLN A 88 -31.57 -0.33 5.77
C GLN A 88 -30.19 -0.96 5.53
N ASP A 89 -29.99 -1.60 4.40
CA ASP A 89 -28.71 -2.24 4.07
C ASP A 89 -27.64 -1.20 3.74
N LYS A 90 -27.99 -0.07 3.10
CA LYS A 90 -27.08 1.07 2.89
C LYS A 90 -26.53 1.60 4.21
N LEU A 91 -27.38 1.73 5.23
CA LEU A 91 -26.97 2.22 6.56
C LEU A 91 -26.08 1.21 7.31
N LYS A 92 -26.21 -0.09 7.02
CA LYS A 92 -25.39 -1.15 7.62
C LYS A 92 -24.11 -1.42 6.83
N SER A 93 -24.07 -1.05 5.55
CA SER A 93 -22.94 -1.30 4.68
C SER A 93 -21.76 -0.36 4.99
N PRO A 94 -20.51 -0.84 4.89
CA PRO A 94 -19.34 0.02 4.97
C PRO A 94 -19.39 1.10 3.88
N SER A 95 -18.93 2.32 4.21
CA SER A 95 -18.89 3.42 3.23
C SER A 95 -17.96 3.13 2.06
N TYR A 96 -16.84 2.44 2.31
CA TYR A 96 -15.86 2.03 1.31
C TYR A 96 -15.38 0.61 1.61
N VAL A 97 -15.16 -0.16 0.56
CA VAL A 97 -14.61 -1.51 0.58
C VAL A 97 -13.54 -1.65 -0.51
N GLU A 98 -12.47 -2.36 -0.19
CA GLU A 98 -11.34 -2.63 -1.08
C GLU A 98 -11.68 -3.74 -2.10
N GLU A 99 -12.21 -3.33 -3.24
CA GLU A 99 -12.55 -4.23 -4.36
C GLU A 99 -11.47 -4.22 -5.44
N LYS A 100 -11.52 -5.19 -6.35
CA LYS A 100 -10.60 -5.27 -7.47
C LYS A 100 -10.78 -4.05 -8.39
N GLY A 101 -9.85 -3.10 -8.34
CA GLY A 101 -9.84 -1.91 -9.20
C GLY A 101 -8.89 -2.04 -10.38
N GLY A 102 -7.99 -3.03 -10.35
CA GLY A 102 -6.92 -3.09 -11.33
C GLY A 102 -6.11 -4.37 -11.27
N VAL A 103 -4.97 -4.32 -11.97
CA VAL A 103 -4.00 -5.39 -12.04
C VAL A 103 -2.57 -4.84 -12.02
N ARG A 104 -1.71 -5.50 -11.26
CA ARG A 104 -0.28 -5.21 -11.13
C ARG A 104 0.53 -6.32 -11.79
N ILE A 105 1.62 -5.99 -12.48
CA ILE A 105 2.49 -6.98 -13.11
C ILE A 105 3.58 -7.44 -12.13
N LYS A 106 3.61 -8.73 -11.77
CA LYS A 106 4.54 -9.27 -10.76
C LYS A 106 6.01 -9.14 -11.13
N GLU A 107 6.34 -9.41 -12.39
CA GLU A 107 7.74 -9.52 -12.84
C GLU A 107 8.48 -8.18 -12.90
N THR A 108 7.73 -7.07 -12.83
CA THR A 108 8.31 -5.72 -12.84
C THR A 108 8.84 -5.26 -11.48
N ASP A 109 8.49 -5.95 -10.38
CA ASP A 109 8.99 -5.61 -9.04
C ASP A 109 10.44 -6.07 -8.78
N GLN A 110 10.97 -6.96 -9.63
CA GLN A 110 12.34 -7.47 -9.47
C GLN A 110 13.33 -6.64 -10.25
N ILE A 111 14.26 -6.02 -9.53
CA ILE A 111 15.39 -5.30 -10.14
C ILE A 111 16.34 -6.31 -10.78
N LYS A 112 16.30 -6.39 -12.12
CA LYS A 112 17.30 -7.12 -12.90
C LYS A 112 18.49 -6.20 -13.17
N ILE A 113 19.57 -6.40 -12.41
CA ILE A 113 20.86 -5.75 -12.64
C ILE A 113 21.84 -6.77 -13.23
N ASN A 114 22.67 -6.32 -14.17
CA ASN A 114 23.77 -7.10 -14.72
C ASN A 114 24.92 -7.23 -13.71
N TYR A 115 25.24 -6.14 -13.00
CA TYR A 115 26.17 -6.14 -11.88
C TYR A 115 25.84 -4.98 -10.92
N GLY A 116 26.04 -5.20 -9.62
CA GLY A 116 25.89 -4.16 -8.61
C GLY A 116 27.26 -3.61 -8.21
N LEU A 117 27.45 -2.28 -8.30
CA LEU A 117 28.67 -1.64 -7.81
C LEU A 117 28.39 -0.94 -6.48
N GLY A 118 28.84 -1.54 -5.38
CA GLY A 118 28.78 -0.91 -4.06
C GLY A 118 29.85 0.18 -3.94
N ARG A 119 29.47 1.45 -4.11
CA ARG A 119 30.36 2.58 -3.81
C ARG A 119 30.09 3.05 -2.39
N LYS A 120 31.14 3.07 -1.56
CA LYS A 120 31.07 3.73 -0.26
C LYS A 120 30.95 5.24 -0.50
N VAL A 121 29.75 5.78 -0.32
CA VAL A 121 29.52 7.23 -0.39
C VAL A 121 29.89 7.81 0.96
N GLU A 122 31.13 8.27 1.07
CA GLU A 122 31.57 9.08 2.20
C GLU A 122 31.27 10.55 1.86
N TYR A 123 30.41 11.17 2.65
CA TYR A 123 30.15 12.61 2.56
C TYR A 123 30.66 13.28 3.82
N GLU A 124 31.36 14.40 3.63
CA GLU A 124 31.73 15.30 4.72
C GLU A 124 30.71 16.45 4.74
N VAL A 125 29.95 16.57 5.83
CA VAL A 125 29.11 17.74 6.06
C VAL A 125 29.90 18.71 6.93
N ARG A 126 30.32 19.84 6.35
CA ARG A 126 30.87 20.96 7.10
C ARG A 126 29.77 21.98 7.36
N THR A 127 29.24 21.97 8.58
CA THR A 127 28.41 23.06 9.08
C THR A 127 29.33 24.09 9.72
N SER A 128 29.26 25.34 9.26
CA SER A 128 30.05 26.43 9.81
C SER A 128 29.11 27.51 10.29
N ASP A 129 29.05 27.71 11.61
CA ASP A 129 28.33 28.81 12.25
C ASP A 129 29.16 30.10 12.23
N TYR A 130 30.18 30.14 11.35
CA TYR A 130 31.14 31.22 11.24
C TYR A 130 30.48 32.47 10.69
N ASP A 131 30.14 33.38 11.60
CA ASP A 131 29.82 34.76 11.27
C ASP A 131 31.13 35.55 11.05
N ARG A 132 31.46 35.82 9.78
CA ARG A 132 32.63 36.64 9.39
C ARG A 132 32.64 38.05 10.00
N SER A 133 31.50 38.53 10.47
CA SER A 133 31.32 39.89 10.97
C SER A 133 31.37 40.01 12.50
N ALA A 134 31.48 38.90 13.22
CA ALA A 134 31.63 38.91 14.67
C ALA A 134 33.03 39.40 15.07
N GLY A 135 33.10 40.59 15.68
CA GLY A 135 34.35 41.21 16.17
C GLY A 135 34.95 40.58 17.43
N GLN A 136 34.44 39.43 17.89
CA GLN A 136 34.93 38.73 19.09
C GLN A 136 35.71 37.47 18.68
N ALA A 137 36.89 37.30 19.26
CA ALA A 137 37.72 36.12 19.03
C ALA A 137 37.01 34.86 19.55
N TYR A 138 36.93 33.82 18.72
CA TYR A 138 36.33 32.54 19.10
C TYR A 138 37.29 31.82 20.07
N GLU A 139 36.91 31.69 21.35
CA GLU A 139 37.67 30.88 22.30
C GLU A 139 37.52 29.39 21.95
N LEU A 140 38.62 28.79 21.49
CA LEU A 140 38.69 27.35 21.26
C LEU A 140 38.49 26.63 22.61
N PHE A 141 37.39 25.91 22.72
CA PHE A 141 36.98 25.11 23.89
C PHE A 141 38.16 24.26 24.39
N GLN A 142 38.64 24.52 25.61
CA GLN A 142 39.66 23.67 26.25
C GLN A 142 38.99 22.38 26.76
N PRO A 143 39.51 21.18 26.44
CA PRO A 143 38.92 19.95 26.92
C PRO A 143 39.07 19.83 28.44
N LEU A 144 37.94 19.69 29.13
CA LEU A 144 37.87 19.37 30.55
C LEU A 144 38.65 18.08 30.85
N ARG A 145 39.47 18.10 31.92
CA ARG A 145 40.32 16.98 32.32
C ARG A 145 39.46 15.76 32.70
N LEU A 146 39.72 14.63 32.04
CA LEU A 146 38.93 13.38 32.00
C LEU A 146 38.72 12.59 33.32
N ASN A 147 39.13 13.08 34.49
CA ASN A 147 39.09 12.26 35.72
C ASN A 147 37.81 12.39 36.57
N THR A 148 36.80 13.15 36.13
CA THR A 148 35.49 13.27 36.80
C THR A 148 34.32 12.73 35.97
N MET A 149 34.62 11.95 34.92
CA MET A 149 33.66 11.60 33.86
C MET A 149 32.53 10.63 34.28
N SER A 150 32.70 9.80 35.31
CA SER A 150 31.71 8.76 35.61
C SER A 150 30.37 9.30 36.12
N GLU A 151 30.38 10.24 37.07
CA GLU A 151 29.15 10.79 37.65
C GLU A 151 28.48 11.82 36.71
N LEU A 152 29.30 12.51 35.92
CA LEU A 152 28.84 13.48 34.92
C LEU A 152 28.20 12.78 33.73
N GLU A 153 28.70 11.63 33.28
CA GLU A 153 28.08 10.88 32.17
C GLU A 153 26.69 10.36 32.52
N ASP A 154 26.50 9.82 33.73
CA ASP A 154 25.19 9.30 34.14
C ASP A 154 24.17 10.41 34.37
N ARG A 155 24.60 11.55 34.95
CA ARG A 155 23.76 12.75 35.05
C ARG A 155 23.46 13.35 33.69
N PHE A 156 24.46 13.45 32.81
CA PHE A 156 24.30 13.96 31.46
C PHE A 156 23.34 13.10 30.63
N ARG A 157 23.38 11.77 30.76
CA ARG A 157 22.41 10.86 30.13
C ARG A 157 20.99 11.05 30.66
N LEU A 158 20.82 11.38 31.94
CA LEU A 158 19.51 11.71 32.51
C LEU A 158 19.00 13.06 32.00
N GLU A 159 19.85 14.08 31.97
CA GLU A 159 19.47 15.44 31.53
C GLU A 159 19.22 15.53 30.02
N THR A 160 20.02 14.83 29.21
CA THR A 160 19.85 14.79 27.74
C THR A 160 18.57 14.09 27.30
N LYS A 161 17.98 13.20 28.12
CA LYS A 161 16.66 12.59 27.86
C LYS A 161 15.52 13.62 27.89
N GLY A 162 15.63 14.67 28.72
CA GLY A 162 14.62 15.72 28.86
C GLY A 162 14.86 16.94 27.95
N GLY A 163 16.08 17.10 27.45
CA GLY A 163 16.47 18.20 26.56
C GLY A 163 16.03 18.05 25.11
N ALA A 164 16.39 19.03 24.28
CA ALA A 164 16.04 19.07 22.85
C ALA A 164 16.54 17.84 22.07
N ALA A 165 17.74 17.33 22.40
CA ALA A 165 18.29 16.13 21.77
C ALA A 165 17.46 14.87 22.08
N GLY A 166 17.03 14.68 23.34
CA GLY A 166 16.20 13.55 23.76
C GLY A 166 14.74 13.63 23.32
N ARG A 167 14.24 14.84 23.00
CA ARG A 167 12.90 15.08 22.43
C ARG A 167 12.86 15.10 20.90
N SER A 168 14.02 14.97 20.24
CA SER A 168 14.10 14.98 18.78
C SER A 168 13.34 13.81 18.16
N GLY A 169 12.87 13.99 16.92
CA GLY A 169 12.19 12.92 16.17
C GLY A 169 13.00 11.63 16.08
N LEU A 170 14.32 11.76 15.87
CA LEU A 170 15.26 10.62 15.79
C LEU A 170 15.35 9.86 17.12
N ALA A 171 15.43 10.55 18.26
CA ALA A 171 15.46 9.91 19.58
C ALA A 171 14.16 9.13 19.87
N ASN A 172 13.02 9.67 19.44
CA ASN A 172 11.73 9.00 19.56
C ASN A 172 11.63 7.76 18.65
N GLU A 173 12.14 7.82 17.43
CA GLU A 173 12.18 6.65 16.52
C GLU A 173 13.07 5.53 17.07
N LEU A 174 14.22 5.87 17.66
CA LEU A 174 15.10 4.88 18.29
C LEU A 174 14.46 4.20 19.50
N ARG A 175 13.70 4.94 20.34
CA ARG A 175 12.94 4.35 21.47
C ARG A 175 11.79 3.44 21.00
N LYS A 176 11.09 3.79 19.92
CA LYS A 176 9.99 3.00 19.37
C LYS A 176 10.44 1.62 18.86
N LYS A 177 11.70 1.46 18.44
CA LYS A 177 12.22 0.21 17.89
C LYS A 177 12.30 -0.95 18.91
N THR A 178 12.25 -0.68 20.21
CA THR A 178 12.54 -1.69 21.25
C THR A 178 11.29 -2.44 21.77
N THR A 179 10.06 -2.01 21.47
CA THR A 179 8.85 -2.58 22.13
C THR A 179 7.63 -2.71 21.23
N THR A 180 7.75 -3.31 20.04
CA THR A 180 6.56 -3.75 19.28
C THR A 180 6.81 -5.08 18.62
N VAL A 181 6.18 -6.14 19.14
CA VAL A 181 5.90 -7.34 18.35
C VAL A 181 4.92 -6.90 17.28
N LYS A 182 5.40 -6.78 16.04
CA LYS A 182 4.55 -6.36 14.91
C LYS A 182 3.70 -7.55 14.48
N VAL A 183 2.42 -7.55 14.84
CA VAL A 183 1.43 -8.45 14.26
C VAL A 183 0.93 -7.80 12.96
N LYS A 184 1.15 -8.47 11.83
CA LYS A 184 0.52 -8.07 10.56
C LYS A 184 -0.88 -8.66 10.54
N LEU A 185 -1.91 -7.83 10.65
CA LEU A 185 -3.28 -8.25 10.34
C LEU A 185 -3.47 -8.18 8.83
N GLY A 186 -3.94 -9.28 8.23
CA GLY A 186 -4.47 -9.27 6.88
C GLY A 186 -5.87 -8.65 6.85
N SER A 187 -6.32 -8.24 5.67
CA SER A 187 -7.71 -7.83 5.46
C SER A 187 -8.67 -8.97 5.80
N GLU A 188 -9.84 -8.65 6.36
CA GLU A 188 -10.88 -9.66 6.62
C GLU A 188 -11.34 -10.29 5.31
N LYS A 189 -11.45 -11.62 5.29
CA LYS A 189 -11.93 -12.40 4.15
C LYS A 189 -13.27 -13.04 4.47
N PHE A 190 -14.15 -13.07 3.49
CA PHE A 190 -15.49 -13.64 3.58
C PHE A 190 -15.59 -14.89 2.73
N VAL A 191 -16.35 -15.88 3.21
CA VAL A 191 -16.56 -17.19 2.57
C VAL A 191 -18.05 -17.53 2.64
N ILE A 192 -18.54 -18.29 1.66
CA ILE A 192 -19.91 -18.82 1.65
C ILE A 192 -19.92 -20.17 2.37
N ALA A 193 -20.77 -20.30 3.39
CA ALA A 193 -20.90 -21.49 4.22
C ALA A 193 -22.35 -21.98 4.32
N GLY A 194 -22.52 -23.27 4.63
CA GLY A 194 -23.83 -23.84 4.96
C GLY A 194 -24.32 -23.36 6.32
N ILE A 195 -25.62 -23.10 6.46
CA ILE A 195 -26.21 -22.67 7.74
C ILE A 195 -26.11 -23.77 8.80
N ASN A 196 -26.25 -25.03 8.40
CA ASN A 196 -26.34 -26.16 9.34
C ASN A 196 -24.98 -26.59 9.90
N ASN A 197 -23.91 -26.45 9.11
CA ASN A 197 -22.61 -27.02 9.44
C ASN A 197 -21.49 -25.98 9.48
N LEU A 198 -21.74 -24.72 9.08
CA LEU A 198 -20.72 -23.67 8.94
C LEU A 198 -19.50 -24.13 8.12
N SER A 199 -19.66 -25.19 7.31
CA SER A 199 -18.60 -25.68 6.45
C SER A 199 -18.63 -24.91 5.15
N ARG A 200 -17.45 -24.77 4.54
CA ARG A 200 -17.29 -24.11 3.25
C ARG A 200 -18.14 -24.80 2.18
N PHE A 201 -18.80 -24.01 1.35
CA PHE A 201 -19.55 -24.51 0.21
C PHE A 201 -18.62 -24.68 -1.01
N GLU A 202 -18.27 -25.93 -1.35
CA GLU A 202 -17.20 -26.24 -2.32
C GLU A 202 -17.61 -26.20 -3.81
N THR A 203 -18.79 -25.68 -4.17
CA THR A 203 -19.16 -25.59 -5.59
C THR A 203 -18.49 -24.39 -6.29
N GLY A 204 -17.16 -24.44 -6.40
CA GLY A 204 -16.32 -23.97 -7.51
C GLY A 204 -16.22 -22.48 -7.86
N ALA A 205 -17.08 -21.59 -7.37
CA ALA A 205 -17.12 -20.22 -7.88
C ALA A 205 -16.41 -19.18 -7.00
N PHE A 206 -16.31 -19.39 -5.70
CA PHE A 206 -15.79 -18.38 -4.78
C PHE A 206 -15.07 -19.03 -3.60
N THR A 207 -13.78 -18.76 -3.50
CA THR A 207 -12.93 -19.30 -2.44
C THR A 207 -12.95 -18.37 -1.22
N SER A 208 -12.53 -17.13 -1.40
CA SER A 208 -12.49 -16.11 -0.35
C SER A 208 -12.33 -14.74 -1.00
N GLY A 209 -12.96 -13.71 -0.47
CA GLY A 209 -12.89 -12.35 -1.02
C GLY A 209 -13.46 -11.31 -0.06
N THR A 210 -13.85 -10.15 -0.60
CA THR A 210 -14.58 -9.14 0.17
C THR A 210 -16.01 -9.62 0.46
N ASN A 211 -16.71 -8.88 1.32
CA ASN A 211 -18.13 -9.13 1.56
C ASN A 211 -18.94 -8.92 0.26
N ALA A 212 -18.59 -7.91 -0.53
CA ALA A 212 -19.26 -7.63 -1.80
C ALA A 212 -19.04 -8.75 -2.83
N ASP A 213 -17.81 -9.28 -2.93
CA ASP A 213 -17.50 -10.42 -3.78
C ASP A 213 -18.31 -11.66 -3.35
N ALA A 214 -18.40 -11.91 -2.04
CA ALA A 214 -19.16 -13.01 -1.47
C ALA A 214 -20.66 -12.87 -1.75
N ASP A 215 -21.22 -11.67 -1.61
CA ASP A 215 -22.62 -11.36 -1.94
C ASP A 215 -22.91 -11.56 -3.43
N ASN A 216 -22.02 -11.11 -4.29
CA ASN A 216 -22.15 -11.29 -5.73
C ASN A 216 -22.10 -12.78 -6.12
N ALA A 217 -21.13 -13.52 -5.56
CA ALA A 217 -21.02 -14.96 -5.76
C ALA A 217 -22.25 -15.71 -5.25
N LEU A 218 -22.78 -15.35 -4.08
CA LEU A 218 -24.00 -15.94 -3.53
C LEU A 218 -25.20 -15.69 -4.43
N LYS A 219 -25.41 -14.45 -4.89
CA LYS A 219 -26.49 -14.11 -5.84
C LYS A 219 -26.36 -14.92 -7.13
N ASN A 220 -25.15 -15.09 -7.65
CA ASN A 220 -24.89 -15.88 -8.85
C ASN A 220 -25.17 -17.38 -8.64
N ILE A 221 -24.86 -17.94 -7.47
CA ILE A 221 -25.20 -19.32 -7.09
C ILE A 221 -26.72 -19.48 -6.98
N LEU A 222 -27.40 -18.57 -6.28
CA LEU A 222 -28.86 -18.60 -6.10
C LEU A 222 -29.62 -18.44 -7.43
N ARG A 223 -29.08 -17.67 -8.38
CA ARG A 223 -29.64 -17.56 -9.74
C ARG A 223 -29.57 -18.89 -10.51
N LYS A 224 -28.51 -19.68 -10.31
CA LYS A 224 -28.34 -20.99 -10.96
C LYS A 224 -29.13 -22.09 -10.25
N ASN A 225 -29.22 -22.04 -8.92
CA ASN A 225 -29.87 -23.06 -8.09
C ASN A 225 -30.83 -22.41 -7.07
N PRO A 226 -32.12 -22.21 -7.42
CA PRO A 226 -33.11 -21.57 -6.55
C PRO A 226 -33.38 -22.34 -5.23
N GLU A 227 -33.19 -23.66 -5.24
CA GLU A 227 -33.41 -24.55 -4.08
C GLU A 227 -32.42 -24.36 -2.92
N MET A 228 -31.36 -23.60 -3.15
CA MET A 228 -30.32 -23.30 -2.16
C MET A 228 -30.62 -22.03 -1.35
N LYS A 229 -31.73 -21.34 -1.66
CA LYS A 229 -32.18 -20.16 -0.93
C LYS A 229 -32.51 -20.52 0.52
N GLY A 230 -31.85 -19.84 1.46
CA GLY A 230 -32.02 -20.08 2.89
C GLY A 230 -31.25 -21.28 3.45
N LYS A 231 -30.32 -21.86 2.70
CA LYS A 231 -29.38 -22.90 3.18
C LYS A 231 -27.93 -22.41 3.26
N LEU A 232 -27.63 -21.28 2.61
CA LEU A 232 -26.30 -20.68 2.51
C LEU A 232 -26.28 -19.32 3.22
N GLN A 233 -25.16 -19.01 3.84
CA GLN A 233 -24.89 -17.72 4.48
C GLN A 233 -23.44 -17.28 4.22
N ILE A 234 -23.19 -15.99 4.35
CA ILE A 234 -21.85 -15.40 4.25
C ILE A 234 -21.30 -15.27 5.67
N VAL A 235 -20.09 -15.79 5.87
CA VAL A 235 -19.39 -15.75 7.15
C VAL A 235 -17.96 -15.28 6.95
N LYS A 236 -17.35 -14.75 8.02
CA LYS A 236 -15.92 -14.44 7.99
C LYS A 236 -15.12 -15.73 7.99
N GLU A 237 -14.00 -15.75 7.29
CA GLU A 237 -13.18 -16.96 7.09
C GLU A 237 -12.77 -17.61 8.43
N TYR A 238 -12.48 -16.80 9.47
CA TYR A 238 -12.11 -17.30 10.80
C TYR A 238 -13.28 -17.89 11.61
N GLN A 239 -14.52 -17.81 11.13
CA GLN A 239 -15.72 -18.33 11.80
C GLN A 239 -16.17 -19.68 11.22
N LEU A 240 -15.47 -20.21 10.23
CA LEU A 240 -15.76 -21.54 9.68
C LEU A 240 -15.54 -22.60 10.77
N ALA A 241 -16.39 -23.62 10.75
CA ALA A 241 -16.16 -24.82 11.54
C ALA A 241 -15.05 -25.64 10.85
N ASP A 242 -14.09 -26.12 11.64
CA ASP A 242 -13.08 -27.09 11.21
C ASP A 242 -13.73 -28.43 10.80
#